data_AF-A0A6J8DBU7-F1
#
_entry.id   AF-A0A6J8DBU7-F1
#
_cell.length_a   1.000
_cell.length_b   1.000
_cell.length_c   1.000
_cell.angle_alpha   90.00
_cell.angle_beta   90.00
_cell.angle_gamma   90.00
#
_symmetry.space_group_name_H-M   'P 1'
#
loop_
_entity.id
_entity.type
_entity.pdbx_description
1 polymer ?
#
loop_
_entity_poly.entity_id
_entity_poly.type
_entity_poly.pdbx_seq_one_letter_code
_entity_poly.pdbx_strand_id
1 'polypeptide(L)'
;MNTSRGSGGTAILIRKSSGFKIKPVEFQNDRICGVILSTDGFQDICVICTLLPSTNYSQDVYLDYLDVLSCYYGRMREDYITIIGGDFNVDISCENVSTKSNALKCFLDSRNIKVAHLLNDVTGPNYTFRNKDKSQKSLIDYICIPEILENDISNLGV
;
A
#
# COMPACT_ATOMS: atom_id res chain seq x y z
N MET A 1 4.01 -10.70 21.84
CA MET A 1 4.56 -11.03 20.51
C MET A 1 6.07 -10.87 20.60
N ASN A 2 6.84 -11.93 20.32
CA ASN A 2 8.30 -11.84 20.25
C ASN A 2 8.68 -11.10 18.97
N THR A 3 9.03 -9.82 19.07
CA THR A 3 9.70 -9.09 17.99
C THR A 3 11.13 -9.62 17.90
N SER A 4 11.35 -10.68 17.11
CA SER A 4 12.71 -11.13 16.79
C SER A 4 13.43 -10.00 16.07
N ARG A 5 14.58 -9.56 16.59
CA ARG A 5 15.48 -8.63 15.88
C ARG A 5 15.71 -9.16 14.46
N GLY A 6 15.41 -8.34 13.45
CA GLY A 6 15.62 -8.68 12.03
C GLY A 6 14.39 -9.14 11.23
N SER A 7 13.17 -9.06 11.78
CA SER A 7 11.93 -9.32 11.02
C SER A 7 11.03 -8.10 10.96
N GLY A 8 10.55 -7.75 9.76
CA GLY A 8 9.65 -6.61 9.54
C GLY A 8 10.39 -5.30 9.28
N GLY A 9 9.68 -4.18 9.48
CA GLY A 9 10.20 -2.83 9.28
C GLY A 9 9.77 -2.23 7.94
N THR A 10 9.23 -1.02 8.00
CA THR A 10 8.94 -0.17 6.85
C THR A 10 9.62 1.19 7.04
N ALA A 11 9.99 1.81 5.94
CA ALA A 11 10.59 3.14 5.94
C ALA A 11 10.06 3.96 4.77
N ILE A 12 9.91 5.26 5.00
CA ILE A 12 9.64 6.24 3.96
C ILE A 12 10.84 7.19 3.92
N LEU A 13 11.50 7.26 2.76
CA LEU A 13 12.60 8.16 2.52
C LEU A 13 12.12 9.31 1.63
N ILE A 14 12.32 10.54 2.09
CA ILE A 14 11.88 11.73 1.37
C ILE A 14 13.11 12.55 0.98
N ARG A 15 13.15 12.95 -0.30
CA ARG A 15 14.23 13.79 -0.81
C ARG A 15 14.17 15.17 -0.15
N LYS A 16 15.26 15.61 0.48
CA LYS A 16 15.35 16.91 1.17
C LYS A 16 14.94 18.12 0.32
N SER A 17 15.13 18.04 -1.00
CA SER A 17 14.79 19.10 -1.95
C SER A 17 13.35 19.04 -2.46
N SER A 18 12.45 18.26 -1.85
CA SER A 18 11.07 18.09 -2.33
C SER A 18 10.16 19.29 -2.08
N GLY A 19 10.55 20.23 -1.21
CA GLY A 19 9.73 21.40 -0.85
C GLY A 19 8.55 21.11 0.08
N PHE A 20 8.24 19.83 0.35
CA PHE A 20 7.18 19.44 1.27
C PHE A 20 7.53 19.76 2.73
N LYS A 21 6.54 20.24 3.48
CA LYS A 21 6.55 20.14 4.95
C LYS A 21 6.16 18.71 5.31
N ILE A 22 6.98 18.05 6.13
CA ILE A 22 6.84 16.62 6.42
C ILE A 22 6.49 16.46 7.89
N LYS A 23 5.39 15.74 8.17
CA LYS A 23 5.02 15.33 9.53
C LYS A 23 4.92 13.80 9.59
N PRO A 24 5.77 13.11 10.37
CA PRO A 24 5.64 11.67 10.58
C PRO A 24 4.27 11.31 11.19
N VAL A 25 3.73 10.15 10.81
CA VAL A 25 2.54 9.57 11.42
C VAL A 25 2.96 8.38 12.25
N GLU A 26 2.67 8.44 13.55
CA GLU A 26 2.96 7.35 14.47
C GLU A 26 1.83 6.31 14.40
N PHE A 27 2.13 5.19 13.73
CA PHE A 27 1.31 4.00 13.80
C PHE A 27 1.90 3.03 14.83
N GLN A 28 1.06 2.42 15.66
CA GLN A 28 1.48 1.40 16.61
C GLN A 28 1.58 0.03 15.92
N ASN A 29 2.37 -0.05 14.85
CA ASN A 29 2.57 -1.26 14.05
C ASN A 29 3.97 -1.26 13.42
N ASP A 30 4.66 -2.39 13.43
CA ASP A 30 6.04 -2.54 12.95
C ASP A 30 6.16 -2.74 11.42
N ARG A 31 5.02 -2.86 10.74
CA ARG A 31 4.89 -3.12 9.31
C ARG A 31 4.11 -2.04 8.59
N ILE A 32 3.72 -0.96 9.28
CA ILE A 32 3.01 0.16 8.70
C ILE A 32 3.65 1.44 9.22
N CYS A 33 4.11 2.31 8.32
CA CYS A 33 4.58 3.65 8.67
C CYS A 33 3.94 4.67 7.73
N GLY A 34 3.92 5.94 8.15
CA GLY A 34 3.30 6.97 7.33
C GLY A 34 3.90 8.35 7.54
N VAL A 35 3.62 9.23 6.58
CA VAL A 35 3.99 10.64 6.59
C VAL A 35 2.83 11.45 6.04
N ILE A 36 2.65 12.66 6.58
CA ILE A 36 1.84 13.71 5.97
C ILE A 36 2.79 14.64 5.23
N LEU A 37 2.45 14.91 3.98
CA LEU A 37 3.12 15.84 3.09
C LEU A 37 2.21 17.03 2.89
N SER A 38 2.66 18.21 3.33
CA SER A 38 1.93 19.46 3.17
C SER A 38 2.68 20.38 2.20
N THR A 39 1.94 21.05 1.33
CA THR A 39 2.46 22.10 0.44
C THR A 39 1.48 23.26 0.37
N ASP A 40 1.99 24.48 0.37
CA ASP A 40 1.16 25.68 0.52
C ASP A 40 0.17 25.81 -0.64
N GLY A 41 -1.11 25.97 -0.33
CA GLY A 41 -2.18 26.12 -1.31
C GLY A 41 -2.77 24.82 -1.88
N PHE A 42 -2.33 23.66 -1.39
CA PHE A 42 -2.87 22.35 -1.81
C PHE A 42 -3.37 21.55 -0.62
N GLN A 43 -4.20 20.53 -0.90
CA GLN A 43 -4.63 19.58 0.11
C GLN A 43 -3.46 18.70 0.55
N ASP A 44 -3.37 18.46 1.86
CA ASP A 44 -2.34 17.60 2.45
C ASP A 44 -2.52 16.14 2.03
N ILE A 45 -1.40 15.47 1.76
CA ILE A 45 -1.36 14.07 1.33
C ILE A 45 -0.81 13.22 2.47
N CYS A 46 -1.53 12.17 2.85
CA CYS A 46 -0.99 11.12 3.70
C CYS A 46 -0.47 9.97 2.84
N VAL A 47 0.80 9.61 3.03
CA VAL A 47 1.41 8.43 2.41
C VAL A 47 1.61 7.37 3.48
N ILE A 48 1.01 6.20 3.29
CA ILE A 48 1.14 5.03 4.14
C ILE A 48 1.98 3.98 3.41
N CYS A 49 3.05 3.52 4.04
CA CYS A 49 3.88 2.41 3.56
C CYS A 49 3.60 1.15 4.38
N THR A 50 3.28 0.04 3.74
CA THR A 50 2.90 -1.22 4.39
C THR A 50 3.78 -2.40 3.94
N LEU A 51 3.95 -3.37 4.84
CA LEU A 51 4.56 -4.67 4.61
C LEU A 51 3.67 -5.76 5.22
N LEU A 52 2.63 -6.16 4.49
CA LEU A 52 1.67 -7.16 4.98
C LEU A 52 2.33 -8.53 5.17
N PRO A 53 1.80 -9.38 6.07
CA PRO A 53 2.39 -10.69 6.35
C PRO A 53 2.48 -11.59 5.10
N SER A 54 3.62 -12.25 4.91
CA SER A 54 3.84 -13.14 3.76
C SER A 54 3.03 -14.44 3.83
N THR A 55 3.16 -15.28 2.81
CA THR A 55 2.53 -16.61 2.74
C THR A 55 2.93 -17.54 3.89
N ASN A 56 4.05 -17.28 4.56
CA ASN A 56 4.51 -18.04 5.74
C ASN A 56 3.66 -17.76 7.00
N TYR A 57 2.87 -16.69 7.00
CA TYR A 57 1.97 -16.36 8.10
C TYR A 57 0.58 -16.96 7.86
N SER A 58 -0.11 -17.30 8.95
CA SER A 58 -1.50 -17.78 8.89
C SER A 58 -2.41 -16.75 8.22
N GLN A 59 -3.56 -17.23 7.75
CA GLN A 59 -4.58 -16.35 7.19
C GLN A 59 -5.05 -15.32 8.23
N ASP A 60 -5.31 -15.74 9.46
CA ASP A 60 -5.80 -14.85 10.52
C ASP A 60 -4.82 -13.71 10.80
N VAL A 61 -3.52 -14.01 10.88
CA VAL A 61 -2.51 -12.96 11.08
C VAL A 61 -2.48 -11.98 9.91
N TYR A 62 -2.65 -12.45 8.67
CA TYR A 62 -2.74 -11.54 7.53
C TYR A 62 -3.96 -10.61 7.65
N LEU A 63 -5.12 -11.16 8.02
CA LEU A 63 -6.36 -10.40 8.16
C LEU A 63 -6.26 -9.37 9.30
N ASP A 64 -5.65 -9.72 10.44
CA ASP A 64 -5.41 -8.78 11.54
C ASP A 64 -4.60 -7.55 11.08
N TYR A 65 -3.55 -7.74 10.28
CA TYR A 65 -2.76 -6.63 9.75
C TYR A 65 -3.52 -5.82 8.69
N LEU A 66 -4.34 -6.48 7.87
CA LEU A 66 -5.18 -5.80 6.90
C LEU A 66 -6.26 -4.95 7.59
N ASP A 67 -6.85 -5.44 8.68
CA ASP A 67 -7.82 -4.71 9.49
C ASP A 67 -7.18 -3.47 10.13
N VAL A 68 -5.97 -3.62 10.68
CA VAL A 68 -5.20 -2.49 11.22
C VAL A 68 -4.91 -1.45 10.13
N LEU A 69 -4.48 -1.88 8.94
CA LEU A 69 -4.28 -0.98 7.79
C LEU A 69 -5.59 -0.28 7.40
N SER A 70 -6.71 -1.00 7.39
CA SER A 70 -8.03 -0.47 7.06
C SER A 70 -8.50 0.59 8.06
N CYS A 71 -8.22 0.38 9.36
CA CYS A 71 -8.47 1.38 10.40
C CYS A 71 -7.62 2.63 10.21
N TYR A 72 -6.31 2.48 9.99
CA TYR A 72 -5.43 3.63 9.76
C TYR A 72 -5.82 4.40 8.50
N TYR A 73 -6.07 3.71 7.39
CA TYR A 73 -6.56 4.35 6.17
C TYR A 73 -7.87 5.08 6.40
N GLY A 74 -8.84 4.44 7.08
CA GLY A 74 -10.14 5.02 7.42
C GLY A 74 -10.03 6.32 8.21
N ARG A 75 -9.10 6.37 9.18
CA ARG A 75 -8.83 7.58 9.96
C ARG A 75 -8.14 8.67 9.13
N MET A 76 -7.13 8.32 8.33
CA MET A 76 -6.35 9.32 7.60
C MET A 76 -7.12 9.94 6.43
N ARG A 77 -8.00 9.16 5.77
CA ARG A 77 -8.79 9.64 4.63
C ARG A 77 -9.84 10.69 4.99
N GLU A 78 -10.16 10.89 6.28
CA GLU A 78 -11.10 11.92 6.74
C GLU A 78 -10.51 13.32 6.54
N ASP A 79 -9.19 13.47 6.75
CA ASP A 79 -8.50 14.76 6.72
C ASP A 79 -7.55 14.93 5.52
N TYR A 80 -7.10 13.82 4.92
CA TYR A 80 -6.01 13.82 3.94
C TYR A 80 -6.33 13.02 2.68
N ILE A 81 -5.75 13.43 1.54
CA ILE A 81 -5.65 12.54 0.38
C ILE A 81 -4.72 11.40 0.77
N THR A 82 -5.25 10.20 0.95
CA THR A 82 -4.48 9.09 1.51
C THR A 82 -4.10 8.08 0.44
N ILE A 83 -2.79 7.89 0.24
CA ILE A 83 -2.18 6.92 -0.66
C ILE A 83 -1.55 5.81 0.19
N ILE A 84 -1.73 4.55 -0.21
CA ILE A 84 -1.08 3.40 0.41
C ILE A 84 -0.13 2.78 -0.61
N GLY A 85 1.09 2.42 -0.20
CA GLY A 85 1.99 1.64 -1.05
C GLY A 85 2.81 0.64 -0.25
N GLY A 86 3.42 -0.31 -0.94
CA GLY A 86 4.34 -1.28 -0.35
C GLY A 86 4.04 -2.71 -0.77
N ASP A 87 4.52 -3.66 0.02
CA ASP A 87 4.40 -5.09 -0.25
C ASP A 87 3.16 -5.64 0.49
N PHE A 88 2.15 -6.02 -0.30
CA PHE A 88 0.91 -6.59 0.21
C PHE A 88 0.97 -8.12 0.30
N ASN A 89 2.04 -8.75 -0.18
CA ASN A 89 2.28 -10.19 -0.12
C ASN A 89 1.16 -11.06 -0.73
N VAL A 90 0.30 -10.48 -1.57
CA VAL A 90 -0.78 -11.18 -2.27
C VAL A 90 -0.92 -10.68 -3.69
N ASP A 91 -1.22 -11.59 -4.61
CA ASP A 91 -1.57 -11.24 -5.97
C ASP A 91 -3.09 -11.10 -6.09
N ILE A 92 -3.57 -9.90 -6.44
CA ILE A 92 -4.98 -9.62 -6.71
C ILE A 92 -5.31 -9.65 -8.20
N SER A 93 -4.31 -9.69 -9.08
CA SER A 93 -4.50 -9.78 -10.53
C SER A 93 -4.79 -11.21 -11.02
N CYS A 94 -4.38 -12.23 -10.25
CA CYS A 94 -4.55 -13.63 -10.62
C CYS A 94 -6.00 -14.12 -10.50
N GLU A 95 -6.44 -14.99 -11.44
CA GLU A 95 -7.77 -15.60 -11.47
C GLU A 95 -8.03 -16.56 -10.29
N ASN A 96 -6.98 -17.20 -9.75
CA ASN A 96 -7.08 -18.09 -8.59
C ASN A 96 -6.95 -17.29 -7.29
N VAL A 97 -8.05 -16.66 -6.89
CA VAL A 97 -8.04 -15.70 -5.78
C VAL A 97 -8.01 -16.42 -4.43
N SER A 98 -6.88 -16.29 -3.72
CA SER A 98 -6.78 -16.75 -2.33
C SER A 98 -7.73 -15.95 -1.42
N THR A 99 -8.09 -16.49 -0.24
CA THR A 99 -8.88 -15.74 0.75
C THR A 99 -8.22 -14.41 1.12
N LYS A 100 -6.88 -14.38 1.21
CA LYS A 100 -6.11 -13.15 1.49
C LYS A 100 -6.24 -12.13 0.35
N SER A 101 -6.17 -12.59 -0.91
CA SER A 101 -6.39 -11.77 -2.10
C SER A 101 -7.82 -11.21 -2.15
N ASN A 102 -8.83 -12.03 -1.82
CA ASN A 102 -10.23 -11.58 -1.74
C ASN A 102 -10.42 -10.53 -0.65
N ALA A 103 -9.85 -10.74 0.54
CA ALA A 103 -9.92 -9.76 1.62
C ALA A 103 -9.30 -8.42 1.22
N LEU A 104 -8.14 -8.44 0.54
CA LEU A 104 -7.52 -7.23 0.03
C LEU A 104 -8.41 -6.54 -1.02
N LYS A 105 -8.97 -7.28 -1.99
CA LYS A 105 -9.92 -6.73 -2.97
C LYS A 105 -11.12 -6.07 -2.28
N CYS A 106 -11.75 -6.76 -1.33
CA CYS A 106 -12.88 -6.21 -0.59
C CYS A 106 -12.51 -4.92 0.16
N PHE A 107 -11.32 -4.84 0.77
CA PHE A 107 -10.83 -3.62 1.39
C PHE A 107 -10.70 -2.48 0.37
N LEU A 108 -10.09 -2.73 -0.78
CA LEU A 108 -9.89 -1.72 -1.82
C LEU A 108 -11.23 -1.23 -2.40
N ASP A 109 -12.10 -2.17 -2.77
CA ASP A 109 -13.40 -1.91 -3.39
C ASP A 109 -14.33 -1.16 -2.44
N SER A 110 -14.44 -1.61 -1.18
CA SER A 110 -15.32 -0.97 -0.18
C SER A 110 -14.92 0.46 0.19
N ARG A 111 -13.73 0.90 -0.22
CA ARG A 111 -13.16 2.20 0.10
C ARG A 111 -12.89 3.07 -1.12
N ASN A 112 -13.27 2.63 -2.33
CA ASN A 112 -12.99 3.29 -3.61
C ASN A 112 -11.49 3.57 -3.80
N ILE A 113 -10.67 2.56 -3.51
CA ILE A 113 -9.22 2.61 -3.69
C ILE A 113 -8.89 1.88 -4.99
N LYS A 114 -8.16 2.55 -5.89
CA LYS A 114 -7.67 1.98 -7.14
C LYS A 114 -6.21 1.58 -6.99
N VAL A 115 -5.78 0.60 -7.77
CA VAL A 115 -4.36 0.27 -7.93
C VAL A 115 -3.83 0.99 -9.15
N ALA A 116 -2.88 1.90 -8.95
CA ALA A 116 -2.42 2.84 -9.97
C ALA A 116 -1.94 2.16 -11.26
N HIS A 117 -1.22 1.05 -11.16
CA HIS A 117 -0.67 0.33 -12.31
C HIS A 117 -1.64 -0.67 -12.96
N LEU A 118 -2.87 -0.80 -12.44
CA LEU A 118 -3.96 -1.58 -13.03
C LEU A 118 -5.00 -0.68 -13.71
N LEU A 119 -4.75 0.63 -13.80
CA LEU A 119 -5.59 1.56 -14.55
C LEU A 119 -5.41 1.34 -16.06
N ASN A 120 -6.49 1.54 -16.83
CA ASN A 120 -6.55 1.19 -18.26
C ASN A 120 -5.45 1.86 -19.12
N ASP A 121 -5.04 3.08 -18.75
CA ASP A 121 -4.09 3.89 -19.51
C ASP A 121 -2.67 3.90 -18.91
N VAL A 122 -2.38 3.02 -17.95
CA VAL A 122 -1.09 2.95 -17.26
C VAL A 122 -0.38 1.64 -17.58
N THR A 123 0.86 1.71 -18.05
CA THR A 123 1.65 0.49 -18.32
C THR A 123 2.31 0.01 -17.03
N GLY A 124 1.67 -0.94 -16.35
CA GLY A 124 2.19 -1.55 -15.12
C GLY A 124 3.27 -2.63 -15.32
N PRO A 125 4.00 -2.99 -14.25
CA PRO A 125 4.89 -4.15 -14.26
C PRO A 125 4.08 -5.46 -14.30
N ASN A 126 4.59 -6.47 -15.02
CA ASN A 126 3.97 -7.80 -15.05
C ASN A 126 4.13 -8.59 -13.74
N TYR A 127 5.12 -8.24 -12.92
CA TYR A 127 5.40 -8.83 -11.61
C TYR A 127 6.35 -7.93 -10.84
N THR A 128 6.30 -7.99 -9.51
CA THR A 128 7.20 -7.26 -8.61
C THR A 128 8.01 -8.19 -7.71
N PHE A 129 7.56 -9.45 -7.58
CA PHE A 129 8.25 -10.50 -6.86
C PHE A 129 8.58 -11.69 -7.77
N ARG A 130 9.72 -12.30 -7.50
CA ARG A 130 10.14 -13.58 -8.09
C ARG A 130 10.78 -14.43 -7.01
N ASN A 131 10.34 -15.68 -6.90
CA ASN A 131 10.93 -16.60 -5.94
C ASN A 131 12.40 -16.94 -6.28
N LYS A 132 13.13 -17.46 -5.30
CA LYS A 132 14.59 -17.66 -5.37
C LYS A 132 15.03 -18.63 -6.48
N ASP A 133 14.25 -19.69 -6.68
CA ASP A 133 14.42 -20.69 -7.72
C ASP A 133 13.86 -20.25 -9.08
N LYS A 134 13.33 -19.02 -9.18
CA LYS A 134 12.89 -18.35 -10.41
C LYS A 134 11.70 -18.99 -11.12
N SER A 135 11.04 -19.95 -10.49
CA SER A 135 9.92 -20.74 -11.02
C SER A 135 8.57 -20.01 -10.95
N GLN A 136 8.41 -19.07 -10.02
CA GLN A 136 7.16 -18.32 -9.82
C GLN A 136 7.42 -16.82 -9.80
N LYS A 137 6.45 -16.09 -10.37
CA LYS A 137 6.38 -14.64 -10.39
C LYS A 137 5.02 -14.23 -9.85
N SER A 138 4.98 -13.13 -9.12
CA SER A 138 3.74 -12.56 -8.60
C SER A 138 3.83 -11.05 -8.56
N LEU A 139 2.70 -10.41 -8.78
CA LEU A 139 2.53 -8.99 -8.56
C LEU A 139 2.01 -8.83 -7.14
N ILE A 140 2.84 -8.32 -6.22
CA ILE A 140 2.48 -8.21 -4.79
C ILE A 140 2.74 -6.82 -4.20
N ASP A 141 3.46 -5.98 -4.94
CA ASP A 141 3.76 -4.61 -4.56
C ASP A 141 2.81 -3.67 -5.29
N TYR A 142 2.07 -2.87 -4.54
CA TYR A 142 1.04 -1.99 -5.08
C TYR A 142 1.25 -0.55 -4.66
N ILE A 143 0.78 0.35 -5.52
CA ILE A 143 0.52 1.75 -5.20
C ILE A 143 -0.98 1.92 -5.33
N CYS A 144 -1.63 2.14 -4.20
CA CYS A 144 -3.07 2.24 -4.03
C CYS A 144 -3.44 3.70 -3.81
N ILE A 145 -4.26 4.24 -4.71
CA ILE A 145 -4.67 5.64 -4.75
C ILE A 145 -6.18 5.75 -4.49
N PRO A 146 -6.67 6.84 -3.90
CA PRO A 146 -8.11 7.08 -3.86
C PRO A 146 -8.61 7.39 -5.28
N GLU A 147 -9.85 6.99 -5.58
CA GLU A 147 -10.47 7.18 -6.90
C GLU A 147 -10.42 8.63 -7.43
N ILE A 148 -10.41 9.62 -6.52
CA ILE A 148 -10.30 11.04 -6.88
C ILE A 148 -8.99 11.38 -7.63
N LEU A 149 -7.94 10.56 -7.51
CA LEU A 149 -6.66 10.75 -8.19
C LEU A 149 -6.54 9.93 -9.50
N GLU A 150 -7.55 9.15 -9.87
CA GLU A 150 -7.47 8.25 -11.03
C GLU A 150 -7.09 9.00 -12.32
N ASN A 151 -7.78 10.10 -12.60
CA ASN A 151 -7.51 10.93 -13.78
C ASN A 151 -6.13 11.59 -13.72
N ASP A 152 -5.70 12.05 -12.54
CA ASP A 152 -4.40 12.69 -12.37
C ASP A 152 -3.26 11.71 -12.68
N ILE A 153 -3.39 10.45 -12.23
CA ILE A 153 -2.40 9.41 -12.50
C ILE A 153 -2.41 8.96 -13.96
N SER A 154 -3.58 8.73 -14.57
CA SER A 154 -3.68 8.35 -15.98
C SER A 154 -3.07 9.41 -16.91
N ASN A 155 -3.19 10.69 -16.55
CA ASN A 155 -2.62 11.80 -17.32
C ASN A 155 -1.09 11.95 -17.18
N LEU A 156 -0.44 11.26 -16.23
CA LEU A 156 1.03 11.30 -16.09
C LEU A 156 1.76 10.56 -17.23
N GLY A 157 1.05 9.75 -18.03
CA GLY A 157 1.59 9.12 -19.24
C GLY A 157 2.77 8.19 -18.98
N VAL A 158 2.72 7.43 -17.88
CA VAL A 158 3.77 6.45 -17.50
C VAL A 158 3.54 5.11 -18.20
#